data_AF-A0A2H9QP81-F1
#
_entry.id   AF-A0A2H9QP81-F1
#
_cell.length_a   1.000
_cell.length_b   1.000
_cell.length_c   1.000
_cell.angle_alpha   90.00
_cell.angle_beta   90.00
_cell.angle_gamma   90.00
#
_symmetry.space_group_name_H-M   'P 1'
#
loop_
_entity.id
_entity.type
_entity.pdbx_description
1 polymer ?
#
loop_
_entity_poly.entity_id
_entity_poly.type
_entity_poly.pdbx_seq_one_letter_code
_entity_poly.pdbx_strand_id
1 'polypeptide(L)' 'MKIYDCFIFFNELDLLEIRLKTLDKVVDYFVLVEADKTHRGKKKPLYYEKNKKRFKRW' A
#
# COMPACT_ATOMS: atom_id res chain seq x y z
N MET A 1 -15.81 16.53 5.84
CA MET A 1 -14.43 16.17 6.20
C MET A 1 -14.10 14.86 5.49
N LYS A 2 -12.89 14.69 4.95
CA LYS A 2 -12.44 13.44 4.32
C LYS A 2 -11.17 12.95 5.01
N ILE A 3 -11.07 11.65 5.27
CA ILE A 3 -9.93 11.02 5.96
C ILE A 3 -9.07 10.29 4.94
N TYR A 4 -7.79 10.67 4.88
CA TYR A 4 -6.79 10.09 4.00
C TYR A 4 -5.77 9.33 4.84
N ASP A 5 -5.51 8.08 4.46
CA ASP A 5 -4.45 7.27 5.04
C ASP A 5 -3.27 7.17 4.08
N CYS A 6 -2.19 7.91 4.37
CA CYS A 6 -1.00 8.00 3.52
C CYS A 6 0.17 7.23 4.12
N PHE A 7 0.77 6.31 3.36
CA PHE A 7 1.88 5.49 3.85
C PHE A 7 2.82 5.03 2.73
N ILE A 8 4.07 4.76 3.12
CA ILE A 8 5.07 4.16 2.24
C ILE A 8 4.93 2.64 2.33
N PHE A 9 5.04 1.97 1.20
CA PHE A 9 4.93 0.52 1.09
C PHE A 9 6.23 -0.10 0.55
N PHE A 10 6.64 -1.23 1.13
CA PHE A 10 7.78 -2.01 0.65
C PHE A 10 7.36 -3.39 0.13
N ASN A 11 7.26 -4.42 0.96
CA ASN A 11 6.97 -5.79 0.51
C ASN A 11 5.98 -6.55 1.42
N GLU A 12 5.46 -5.90 2.46
CA GLU A 12 4.63 -6.48 3.50
C GLU A 12 3.15 -6.57 3.05
N LEU A 13 2.86 -7.41 2.05
CA LEU A 13 1.53 -7.55 1.45
C LEU A 13 0.43 -7.91 2.45
N ASP A 14 0.75 -8.78 3.41
CA ASP A 14 -0.22 -9.20 4.43
C ASP A 14 -0.52 -8.07 5.41
N LEU A 15 0.48 -7.25 5.74
CA LEU A 15 0.28 -6.06 6.57
C LEU A 15 -0.56 -5.01 5.85
N LEU A 16 -0.36 -4.82 4.54
CA LEU A 16 -1.21 -3.97 3.72
C LEU A 16 -2.66 -4.47 3.76
N GLU A 17 -2.89 -5.77 3.57
CA GLU A 17 -4.25 -6.33 3.62
C GLU A 17 -4.92 -6.14 4.98
N ILE A 18 -4.19 -6.36 6.08
CA ILE A 18 -4.69 -6.11 7.43
C ILE A 18 -5.06 -4.64 7.59
N ARG A 19 -4.17 -3.71 7.21
CA ARG A 19 -4.40 -2.26 7.30
C ARG A 19 -5.67 -1.85 6.54
N LEU A 20 -5.81 -2.27 5.28
CA LEU A 20 -6.98 -1.95 4.45
C LEU A 20 -8.26 -2.52 5.07
N LYS A 21 -8.28 -3.80 5.48
CA LYS A 21 -9.45 -4.42 6.12
C LYS A 21 -9.85 -3.73 7.42
N THR A 22 -8.88 -3.36 8.26
CA THR A 22 -9.15 -2.77 9.57
C THR A 22 -9.67 -1.34 9.45
N LEU A 23 -9.18 -0.57 8.48
CA LEU A 23 -9.48 0.86 8.34
C LEU A 23 -10.57 1.18 7.29
N ASP A 24 -11.02 0.20 6.50
CA ASP A 24 -12.03 0.32 5.42
C ASP A 24 -13.29 1.12 5.81
N LYS A 25 -13.71 1.04 7.08
CA LYS A 25 -14.94 1.69 7.57
C LYS A 25 -14.76 3.15 7.98
N VAL A 26 -13.52 3.61 8.17
CA VAL A 26 -13.22 4.93 8.76
C VAL A 26 -12.32 5.80 7.88
N VAL A 27 -11.64 5.21 6.89
CA VAL A 27 -10.80 5.92 5.92
C VAL A 27 -11.56 6.06 4.61
N ASP A 28 -11.59 7.28 4.05
CA ASP A 28 -12.20 7.53 2.73
C ASP A 28 -11.26 7.16 1.58
N TYR A 29 -9.94 7.36 1.76
CA TYR A 29 -8.94 7.12 0.72
C TYR A 29 -7.63 6.59 1.30
N PHE A 30 -7.10 5.53 0.68
CA PHE A 30 -5.75 5.03 0.94
C PHE A 30 -4.77 5.54 -0.12
N VAL A 31 -3.67 6.15 0.33
CA VAL A 31 -2.60 6.67 -0.54
C VAL A 31 -1.33 5.88 -0.27
N LEU A 32 -1.12 4.87 -1.10
CA LEU A 32 0.06 4.01 -1.07
C LEU A 32 1.16 4.58 -1.96
N VAL A 33 2.35 4.78 -1.39
CA VAL A 33 3.54 5.21 -2.14
C VAL A 33 4.57 4.08 -2.16
N GLU A 34 4.97 3.66 -3.36
CA GLU A 34 6.02 2.67 -3.56
C GLU A 34 7.09 3.19 -4.53
N ALA A 35 8.37 2.99 -4.19
CA ALA A 35 9.51 3.31 -5.06
C ALA A 35 10.04 2.06 -5.78
N ASP A 36 10.72 2.22 -6.91
CA ASP A 36 11.43 1.14 -7.62
C ASP A 36 12.86 0.92 -7.07
N LYS A 37 13.21 1.61 -5.97
CA LYS A 37 14.51 1.52 -5.31
C LYS A 37 14.34 1.32 -3.80
N THR A 38 15.28 0.61 -3.21
CA THR A 38 15.46 0.51 -1.75
C THR A 38 16.07 1.79 -1.19
N HIS A 39 16.02 1.98 0.14
CA HIS A 39 16.71 3.09 0.82
C HIS A 39 18.23 3.09 0.63
N ARG A 40 18.83 1.97 0.17
CA ARG A 40 20.24 1.86 -0.19
C ARG A 40 20.50 2.09 -1.69
N GLY A 41 19.51 2.57 -2.44
CA GLY A 41 19.62 2.87 -3.87
C GLY A 41 19.57 1.66 -4.81
N LYS A 42 19.48 0.43 -4.29
CA LYS A 42 19.35 -0.79 -5.12
C LYS A 42 17.98 -0.86 -5.76
N LYS A 43 17.90 -1.27 -7.04
CA LYS A 43 16.64 -1.55 -7.73
C LYS A 43 15.83 -2.63 -6.99
N LYS A 44 14.51 -2.45 -6.91
CA LYS A 44 13.55 -3.42 -6.41
C LYS A 44 12.33 -3.47 -7.34
N PRO A 45 11.62 -4.61 -7.41
CA PRO A 45 10.33 -4.62 -8.09
C PRO A 45 9.32 -3.73 -7.35
N LEU A 46 8.30 -3.28 -8.07
CA LEU A 46 7.09 -2.72 -7.48
C LEU A 46 6.20 -3.89 -7.02
N TYR A 47 6.25 -4.20 -5.73
CA TYR A 47 5.53 -5.30 -5.12
C TYR A 47 4.02 -5.07 -5.15
N TYR A 48 3.55 -3.83 -4.98
CA TYR A 48 2.13 -3.52 -5.06
C TYR A 48 1.62 -3.72 -6.49
N GLU A 49 2.32 -3.17 -7.49
CA GLU A 49 1.89 -3.27 -8.90
C GLU A 49 1.79 -4.73 -9.35
N LYS A 50 2.75 -5.58 -8.96
CA LYS A 50 2.71 -7.04 -9.23
C LYS A 50 1.52 -7.76 -8.59
N ASN A 51 0.99 -7.23 -7.48
CA ASN A 51 -0.07 -7.85 -6.69
C ASN A 51 -1.37 -7.04 -6.68
N LYS A 52 -1.51 -6.02 -7.53
CA LYS A 52 -2.63 -5.08 -7.54
C LYS A 52 -3.99 -5.77 -7.63
N LYS A 53 -4.05 -6.92 -8.32
CA LYS A 53 -5.24 -7.77 -8.40
C LYS A 53 -5.74 -8.25 -7.03
N ARG A 54 -4.84 -8.51 -6.06
CA ARG A 54 -5.17 -8.92 -4.68
C ARG A 54 -5.94 -7.84 -3.92
N PHE A 55 -5.70 -6.57 -4.24
CA PHE A 55 -6.26 -5.43 -3.50
C PHE A 55 -7.41 -4.72 -4.21
N LYS A 56 -7.93 -5.27 -5.33
CA LYS A 56 -8.98 -4.66 -6.18
C LYS A 56 -10.27 -4.23 -5.44
N ARG A 57 -10.51 -4.78 -4.24
CA ARG A 57 -11.66 -4.42 -3.41
C ARG A 57 -11.58 -2.97 -2.88
N TRP A 58 -10.37 -2.49 -2.61
CA TRP A 58 -10.07 -1.14 -2.13
C TRP A 58 -9.52 -0.29 -3.27
#